data_AF-M2RXI5-F1
#
_entry.id   AF-M2RXI5-F1
#
_cell.length_a   1.000
_cell.length_b   1.000
_cell.length_c   1.000
_cell.angle_alpha   90.00
_cell.angle_beta   90.00
_cell.angle_gamma   90.00
#
_symmetry.space_group_name_H-M   'P 1'
#
loop_
_entity.id
_entity.type
_entity.pdbx_description
1 polymer ?
#
loop_
_entity_poly.entity_id
_entity_poly.type
_entity_poly.pdbx_seq_one_letter_code
_entity_poly.pdbx_strand_id
1 'polypeptide(L)'
;MYNHQQALILFKEIQDIQGYDLKPKILKFKESLTSIHIIHQLVSMGIFKVVLSYFISLPNEVLQVIELLIKDRETAQSFINSSFYEEFLPLINEQTQPEIIISFLRIIRLVTRYTKTNPDIIIPFISNFINPQYIDSVEILNNFLSYHIQISYPDSLEPLVGKFIYTTQPSDYVLSVYYNIFTTGEDALIHIDDLIKVLPRSEQTKTFVVGIFTKIMAGYLSGKKTIDQTKLNECVMKLLSSNVLNQISSFLSDSYNITMISFILTYFEFVSSDYRGISYIKMSNALHNIIMLLENTFISMRCYEKIFNIMTNCSTDNTLYFAFRSLNIIRYISDIIEMRNIKEPNTLNAAYKVLFAYMNQDDYSLLTNIINKNDSDNIVWLCIVAKTENPRQHIAENIIRYLNNDTLYVIVDCIIKYFNSIVKLKEEIKKEFKTEEESCCEILIKSLIQGYQVNQIIYLFNQYNIKIEDKWIKNIDIDSFFITIQKNNIPTIQLIKFYSLLLSSPSLNNNIILLNTIFEINDNNDFSIQKEIIHFFILAIQTSAIHLIDDLDWIDCLFTRFSSIPQLHQQLIQFLTIYNHIKPFKNEFKLKVLNFLTSLLDTNQTEECCSLIIELSN
;
A
#
# COMPACT_ATOMS: atom_id res chain seq x y z
N MET A 1 -7.41 -65.96 -38.34
CA MET A 1 -7.81 -66.15 -36.93
C MET A 1 -8.05 -64.78 -36.33
N TYR A 2 -9.15 -64.61 -35.60
CA TYR A 2 -9.45 -63.35 -34.90
C TYR A 2 -8.35 -63.12 -33.85
N ASN A 3 -7.73 -61.93 -33.77
CA ASN A 3 -6.57 -61.62 -32.90
C ASN A 3 -6.75 -62.11 -31.45
N HIS A 4 -8.00 -62.18 -30.97
CA HIS A 4 -8.42 -62.76 -29.70
C HIS A 4 -8.06 -64.24 -29.49
N GLN A 5 -8.39 -65.12 -30.43
CA GLN A 5 -8.09 -66.55 -30.31
C GLN A 5 -6.58 -66.79 -30.34
N GLN A 6 -5.87 -66.01 -31.15
CA GLN A 6 -4.42 -66.07 -31.22
C GLN A 6 -3.75 -65.63 -29.91
N ALA A 7 -4.23 -64.55 -29.26
CA ALA A 7 -3.71 -64.11 -27.97
C ALA A 7 -3.91 -65.16 -26.86
N LEU A 8 -5.08 -65.82 -26.81
CA LEU A 8 -5.38 -66.87 -25.84
C LEU A 8 -4.57 -68.15 -26.08
N ILE A 9 -4.37 -68.54 -27.35
CA ILE A 9 -3.50 -69.68 -27.72
C ILE A 9 -2.06 -69.38 -27.30
N LEU A 10 -1.55 -68.19 -27.66
CA LEU A 10 -0.19 -67.76 -27.30
C LEU A 10 0.00 -67.64 -25.79
N PHE A 11 -1.02 -67.23 -25.03
CA PHE A 11 -0.97 -67.23 -23.57
C PHE A 11 -0.79 -68.64 -22.99
N LYS A 12 -1.61 -69.61 -23.44
CA LYS A 12 -1.47 -71.01 -23.02
C LYS A 12 -0.09 -71.57 -23.38
N GLU A 13 0.36 -71.30 -24.61
CA GLU A 13 1.69 -71.71 -25.04
C GLU A 13 2.79 -71.12 -24.14
N ILE A 14 2.66 -69.87 -23.70
CA ILE A 14 3.64 -69.24 -22.81
C ILE A 14 3.52 -69.76 -21.37
N GLN A 15 2.39 -70.31 -20.92
CA GLN A 15 2.29 -70.96 -19.59
C GLN A 15 3.06 -72.29 -19.53
N ASP A 16 3.16 -73.01 -20.64
CA ASP A 16 3.63 -74.40 -20.68
C ASP A 16 5.14 -74.56 -21.00
N ILE A 17 5.90 -73.48 -21.22
CA ILE A 17 7.25 -73.54 -21.81
C ILE A 17 8.39 -73.25 -20.82
N GLN A 18 9.44 -74.09 -20.89
CA GLN A 18 10.81 -73.77 -20.48
C GLN A 18 11.74 -74.05 -21.69
N GLY A 19 12.39 -73.03 -22.28
CA GLY A 19 13.38 -73.27 -23.35
C GLY A 19 13.62 -72.16 -24.39
N TYR A 20 14.43 -72.48 -25.41
CA TYR A 20 15.02 -71.58 -26.42
C TYR A 20 14.03 -70.82 -27.34
N ASP A 21 12.75 -71.22 -27.42
CA ASP A 21 11.71 -70.58 -28.25
C ASP A 21 10.90 -69.48 -27.54
N LEU A 22 11.27 -69.13 -26.31
CA LEU A 22 10.50 -68.20 -25.47
C LEU A 22 10.42 -66.79 -26.05
N LYS A 23 11.53 -66.24 -26.55
CA LYS A 23 11.60 -64.85 -27.04
C LYS A 23 10.68 -64.57 -28.24
N PRO A 24 10.72 -65.37 -29.34
CA PRO A 24 9.79 -65.18 -30.46
C PRO A 24 8.32 -65.30 -30.05
N LYS A 25 8.00 -66.15 -29.07
CA LYS A 25 6.61 -66.33 -28.60
C LYS A 25 6.13 -65.15 -27.76
N ILE A 26 6.95 -64.62 -26.86
CA ILE A 26 6.61 -63.40 -26.12
C ILE A 26 6.44 -62.20 -27.06
N LEU A 27 7.28 -62.07 -28.09
CA LEU A 27 7.12 -61.00 -29.08
C LEU A 27 5.81 -61.13 -29.88
N LYS A 28 5.47 -62.33 -30.38
CA LYS A 28 4.19 -62.58 -31.05
C LYS A 28 2.99 -62.36 -30.12
N PHE A 29 3.12 -62.73 -28.85
CA PHE A 29 2.10 -62.48 -27.85
C PHE A 29 1.89 -60.97 -27.64
N LYS A 30 2.97 -60.21 -27.48
CA LYS A 30 2.95 -58.75 -27.38
C LYS A 30 2.20 -58.12 -28.56
N GLU A 31 2.51 -58.53 -29.79
CA GLU A 31 1.86 -58.05 -31.01
C GLU A 31 0.36 -58.37 -31.06
N SER A 32 -0.10 -59.41 -30.37
CA SER A 32 -1.51 -59.79 -30.29
C SER A 32 -2.35 -58.98 -29.29
N LEU A 33 -1.71 -58.19 -28.40
CA LEU A 33 -2.37 -57.38 -27.37
C LEU A 33 -2.97 -56.07 -27.93
N THR A 34 -3.84 -56.18 -28.93
CA THR A 34 -4.36 -55.02 -29.66
C THR A 34 -5.71 -54.49 -29.16
N SER A 35 -6.44 -55.26 -28.32
CA SER A 35 -7.79 -54.90 -27.86
C SER A 35 -7.88 -54.87 -26.34
N ILE A 36 -8.52 -53.83 -25.79
CA ILE A 36 -8.79 -53.67 -24.35
C ILE A 36 -9.55 -54.90 -23.82
N HIS A 37 -10.54 -55.40 -24.57
CA HIS A 37 -11.31 -56.58 -24.15
C HIS A 37 -10.44 -57.83 -23.96
N ILE A 38 -9.46 -58.05 -24.86
CA ILE A 38 -8.51 -59.17 -24.76
C ILE A 38 -7.63 -59.00 -23.53
N ILE A 39 -7.13 -57.78 -23.29
CA ILE A 39 -6.26 -57.46 -22.16
C ILE A 39 -6.97 -57.77 -20.84
N HIS A 40 -8.21 -57.32 -20.67
CA HIS A 40 -9.02 -57.59 -19.48
C HIS A 40 -9.22 -59.08 -19.20
N GLN A 41 -9.47 -59.88 -20.24
CA GLN A 41 -9.59 -61.32 -20.08
C GLN A 41 -8.27 -61.98 -19.68
N LEU A 42 -7.16 -61.60 -20.30
CA LEU A 42 -5.85 -62.15 -19.92
C LEU A 42 -5.47 -61.76 -18.50
N VAL A 43 -5.78 -60.53 -18.09
CA VAL A 43 -5.59 -60.04 -16.73
C VAL A 43 -6.40 -60.84 -15.71
N SER A 44 -7.67 -61.12 -15.98
CA SER A 44 -8.50 -61.95 -15.10
C SER A 44 -8.02 -63.41 -15.02
N MET A 45 -7.29 -63.89 -16.03
CA MET A 45 -6.63 -65.20 -16.04
C MET A 45 -5.27 -65.22 -15.32
N GLY A 46 -4.83 -64.10 -14.72
CA GLY A 46 -3.59 -64.05 -13.94
C GLY A 46 -2.31 -63.94 -14.78
N ILE A 47 -2.39 -63.37 -15.99
CA ILE A 47 -1.24 -63.19 -16.91
C ILE A 47 0.00 -62.55 -16.27
N PHE A 48 -0.16 -61.65 -15.30
CA PHE A 48 0.95 -60.88 -14.73
C PHE A 48 2.02 -61.77 -14.08
N LYS A 49 1.62 -62.77 -13.27
CA LYS A 49 2.56 -63.73 -12.66
C LYS A 49 3.30 -64.56 -13.70
N VAL A 50 2.56 -65.01 -14.71
CA VAL A 50 3.12 -65.82 -15.80
C VAL A 50 4.19 -65.02 -16.54
N VAL A 51 3.88 -63.79 -16.94
CA VAL A 51 4.82 -62.94 -17.69
C VAL A 51 6.02 -62.53 -16.84
N LEU A 52 5.81 -62.22 -15.54
CA LEU A 52 6.90 -61.88 -14.62
C LEU A 52 7.89 -63.02 -14.39
N SER A 53 7.43 -64.28 -14.42
CA SER A 53 8.33 -65.43 -14.25
C SER A 53 9.44 -65.51 -15.30
N TYR A 54 9.26 -64.87 -16.47
CA TYR A 54 10.24 -64.81 -17.56
C TYR A 54 11.19 -63.63 -17.48
N PHE A 55 11.07 -62.77 -16.47
CA PHE A 55 11.82 -61.52 -16.37
C PHE A 55 13.33 -61.72 -16.42
N ILE A 56 13.86 -62.73 -15.72
CA ILE A 56 15.31 -63.03 -15.69
C ILE A 56 15.86 -63.32 -17.10
N SER A 57 15.05 -63.97 -17.95
CA SER A 57 15.48 -64.37 -19.30
C SER A 57 15.23 -63.28 -20.35
N LEU A 58 14.15 -62.51 -20.20
CA LEU A 58 13.66 -61.57 -21.22
C LEU A 58 13.13 -60.28 -20.59
N PRO A 59 13.96 -59.50 -19.88
CA PRO A 59 13.50 -58.39 -19.06
C PRO A 59 12.82 -57.30 -19.90
N ASN A 60 13.38 -56.95 -21.06
CA ASN A 60 12.82 -55.89 -21.92
C ASN A 60 11.46 -56.28 -22.48
N GLU A 61 11.32 -57.49 -23.02
CA GLU A 61 10.08 -57.97 -23.61
C GLU A 61 8.98 -58.14 -22.55
N VAL A 62 9.34 -58.63 -21.35
CA VAL A 62 8.43 -58.76 -20.21
C VAL A 62 7.89 -57.41 -19.77
N LEU A 63 8.76 -56.40 -19.59
CA LEU A 63 8.33 -55.06 -19.19
C LEU A 63 7.43 -54.41 -20.24
N GLN A 64 7.74 -54.56 -21.53
CA GLN A 64 6.87 -54.04 -22.59
C GLN A 64 5.48 -54.71 -22.59
N VAL A 65 5.41 -56.01 -22.30
CA VAL A 65 4.12 -56.71 -22.19
C VAL A 65 3.35 -56.21 -20.96
N ILE A 66 3.99 -56.04 -19.81
CA ILE A 66 3.34 -55.50 -18.59
C ILE A 66 2.83 -54.07 -18.84
N GLU A 67 3.62 -53.22 -19.48
CA GLU A 67 3.21 -51.86 -19.87
C GLU A 67 1.97 -51.87 -20.80
N LEU A 68 1.88 -52.86 -21.69
CA LEU A 68 0.70 -53.03 -22.54
C LEU A 68 -0.52 -53.56 -21.78
N LEU A 69 -0.33 -54.41 -20.78
CA LEU A 69 -1.44 -55.00 -20.01
C LEU A 69 -2.10 -53.99 -19.06
N ILE A 70 -1.36 -52.97 -18.60
CA ILE A 70 -1.90 -51.91 -17.74
C ILE A 70 -2.50 -50.81 -18.62
N LYS A 71 -3.82 -50.86 -18.83
CA LYS A 71 -4.54 -49.92 -19.71
C LYS A 71 -5.48 -48.96 -18.98
N ASP A 72 -5.94 -49.36 -17.81
CA ASP A 72 -6.95 -48.63 -17.06
C ASP A 72 -6.89 -49.02 -15.57
N ARG A 73 -7.85 -48.49 -14.81
CA ARG A 73 -7.96 -48.71 -13.36
C ARG A 73 -8.11 -50.18 -12.98
N GLU A 74 -8.89 -50.97 -13.71
CA GLU A 74 -9.18 -52.37 -13.36
C GLU A 74 -7.96 -53.26 -13.59
N THR A 75 -7.29 -53.06 -14.73
CA THR A 75 -6.06 -53.79 -15.07
C THR A 75 -4.89 -53.41 -14.15
N ALA A 76 -4.74 -52.13 -13.82
CA ALA A 76 -3.77 -51.65 -12.83
C ALA A 76 -4.03 -52.22 -11.42
N GLN A 77 -5.30 -52.24 -10.97
CA GLN A 77 -5.65 -52.80 -9.67
C GLN A 77 -5.37 -54.30 -9.60
N SER A 78 -5.65 -55.03 -10.67
CA SER A 78 -5.35 -56.45 -10.77
C SER A 78 -3.84 -56.71 -10.72
N PHE A 79 -3.02 -55.83 -11.31
CA PHE A 79 -1.57 -55.93 -11.19
C PHE A 79 -1.09 -55.70 -9.75
N ILE A 80 -1.64 -54.67 -9.08
CA ILE A 80 -1.36 -54.39 -7.67
C ILE A 80 -1.63 -55.61 -6.79
N ASN A 81 -2.82 -56.20 -6.94
CA ASN A 81 -3.28 -57.29 -6.09
C ASN A 81 -2.56 -58.61 -6.36
N SER A 82 -1.99 -58.79 -7.54
CA SER A 82 -1.42 -60.07 -7.95
C SER A 82 0.08 -60.16 -7.72
N SER A 83 0.85 -59.14 -8.13
CA SER A 83 2.31 -59.30 -8.31
C SER A 83 3.12 -58.01 -8.07
N PHE A 84 2.48 -56.84 -8.01
CA PHE A 84 3.21 -55.55 -8.01
C PHE A 84 4.17 -55.38 -6.82
N TYR A 85 3.67 -55.54 -5.59
CA TYR A 85 4.48 -55.27 -4.39
C TYR A 85 5.44 -56.42 -4.05
N GLU A 86 4.99 -57.66 -4.21
CA GLU A 86 5.73 -58.85 -3.75
C GLU A 86 6.76 -59.34 -4.77
N GLU A 87 6.49 -59.18 -6.08
CA GLU A 87 7.33 -59.74 -7.15
C GLU A 87 7.98 -58.62 -7.99
N PHE A 88 7.20 -57.65 -8.47
CA PHE A 88 7.69 -56.66 -9.42
C PHE A 88 8.62 -55.59 -8.82
N LEU A 89 8.24 -54.95 -7.71
CA LEU A 89 9.07 -53.91 -7.09
C LEU A 89 10.46 -54.41 -6.65
N PRO A 90 10.62 -55.59 -6.04
CA PRO A 90 11.93 -56.12 -5.68
C PRO A 90 12.89 -56.28 -6.87
N LEU A 91 12.38 -56.64 -8.06
CA LEU A 91 13.20 -56.83 -9.25
C LEU A 91 13.94 -55.58 -9.71
N ILE A 92 13.43 -54.39 -9.39
CA ILE A 92 14.04 -53.09 -9.72
C ILE A 92 15.39 -52.94 -9.04
N ASN A 93 15.49 -53.34 -7.77
CA ASN A 93 16.69 -53.16 -6.96
C ASN A 93 17.88 -53.98 -7.48
N GLU A 94 17.61 -55.00 -8.30
CA GLU A 94 18.62 -55.86 -8.91
C GLU A 94 19.12 -55.33 -10.26
N GLN A 95 18.51 -54.26 -10.80
CA GLN A 95 18.84 -53.74 -12.13
C GLN A 95 19.87 -52.62 -12.09
N THR A 96 20.84 -52.73 -12.99
CA THR A 96 21.84 -51.67 -13.25
C THR A 96 21.71 -51.07 -14.65
N GLN A 97 20.91 -51.68 -15.53
CA GLN A 97 20.74 -51.25 -16.92
C GLN A 97 19.74 -50.08 -17.03
N PRO A 98 20.14 -48.92 -17.57
CA PRO A 98 19.27 -47.74 -17.69
C PRO A 98 17.97 -48.00 -18.46
N GLU A 99 17.99 -48.74 -19.58
CA GLU A 99 16.78 -48.95 -20.40
C GLU A 99 15.72 -49.79 -19.66
N ILE A 100 16.18 -50.76 -18.87
CA ILE A 100 15.31 -51.59 -18.03
C ILE A 100 14.71 -50.74 -16.90
N ILE A 101 15.52 -49.94 -16.22
CA ILE A 101 15.07 -49.04 -15.14
C ILE A 101 14.01 -48.06 -15.65
N ILE A 102 14.21 -47.44 -16.83
CA ILE A 102 13.20 -46.57 -17.46
C ILE A 102 11.88 -47.31 -17.66
N SER A 103 11.94 -48.55 -18.14
CA SER A 103 10.75 -49.35 -18.44
C SER A 103 10.00 -49.71 -17.15
N PHE A 104 10.71 -49.99 -16.06
CA PHE A 104 10.11 -50.12 -14.72
C PHE A 104 9.42 -48.84 -14.26
N LEU A 105 10.08 -47.69 -14.38
CA LEU A 105 9.51 -46.40 -13.99
C LEU A 105 8.24 -46.07 -14.79
N ARG A 106 8.20 -46.37 -16.09
CA ARG A 106 7.00 -46.21 -16.92
C ARG A 106 5.83 -47.05 -16.42
N ILE A 107 6.07 -48.30 -16.05
CA ILE A 107 5.05 -49.18 -15.47
C ILE A 107 4.57 -48.64 -14.13
N ILE A 108 5.47 -48.25 -13.21
CA ILE A 108 5.08 -47.62 -11.94
C ILE A 108 4.27 -46.36 -12.19
N ARG A 109 4.66 -45.53 -13.17
CA ARG A 109 3.90 -44.35 -13.58
C ARG A 109 2.49 -44.72 -14.03
N LEU A 110 2.31 -45.75 -14.85
CA LEU A 110 0.98 -46.20 -15.28
C LEU A 110 0.14 -46.69 -14.10
N VAL A 111 0.71 -47.49 -13.21
CA VAL A 111 0.02 -47.98 -12.01
C VAL A 111 -0.44 -46.81 -11.13
N THR A 112 0.49 -45.91 -10.79
CA THR A 112 0.21 -44.73 -9.97
C THR A 112 -0.72 -43.74 -10.65
N ARG A 113 -0.77 -43.69 -11.99
CA ARG A 113 -1.72 -42.86 -12.75
C ARG A 113 -3.15 -43.36 -12.67
N TYR A 114 -3.36 -44.68 -12.60
CA TYR A 114 -4.70 -45.27 -12.64
C TYR A 114 -5.24 -45.67 -11.27
N THR A 115 -4.37 -45.81 -10.26
CA THR A 115 -4.72 -46.34 -8.94
C THR A 115 -3.99 -45.64 -7.80
N LYS A 116 -4.65 -45.59 -6.64
CA LYS A 116 -4.04 -45.08 -5.40
C LYS A 116 -3.11 -46.15 -4.83
N THR A 117 -1.83 -45.82 -4.71
CA THR A 117 -0.79 -46.68 -4.16
C THR A 117 -0.12 -46.02 -2.96
N ASN A 118 0.54 -46.81 -2.11
CA ASN A 118 1.18 -46.29 -0.92
C ASN A 118 2.51 -45.59 -1.28
N PRO A 119 2.64 -44.27 -1.07
CA PRO A 119 3.86 -43.54 -1.39
C PRO A 119 5.05 -44.01 -0.54
N ASP A 120 4.83 -44.45 0.70
CA ASP A 120 5.90 -44.92 1.60
C ASP A 120 6.58 -46.18 1.07
N ILE A 121 5.87 -46.95 0.24
CA ILE A 121 6.43 -48.13 -0.42
C ILE A 121 7.17 -47.71 -1.69
N ILE A 122 6.58 -46.87 -2.53
CA ILE A 122 7.10 -46.57 -3.88
C ILE A 122 8.26 -45.57 -3.85
N ILE A 123 8.19 -44.54 -2.99
CA ILE A 123 9.18 -43.45 -2.93
C ILE A 123 10.60 -43.95 -2.67
N PRO A 124 10.87 -44.88 -1.72
CA PRO A 124 12.20 -45.44 -1.52
C PRO A 124 12.83 -45.98 -2.81
N PHE A 125 12.07 -46.68 -3.65
CA PHE A 125 12.58 -47.21 -4.92
C PHE A 125 12.90 -46.12 -5.92
N ILE A 126 12.02 -45.14 -6.09
CA ILE A 126 12.21 -44.11 -7.12
C ILE A 126 13.20 -43.02 -6.72
N SER A 127 13.49 -42.86 -5.42
CA SER A 127 14.36 -41.81 -4.88
C SER A 127 15.73 -41.74 -5.56
N ASN A 128 16.35 -42.89 -5.81
CA ASN A 128 17.65 -43.00 -6.49
C ASN A 128 17.61 -42.57 -7.96
N PHE A 129 16.43 -42.56 -8.58
CA PHE A 129 16.22 -42.26 -10.00
C PHE A 129 15.71 -40.83 -10.24
N ILE A 130 15.56 -40.02 -9.18
CA ILE A 130 15.29 -38.58 -9.27
C ILE A 130 16.62 -37.82 -9.57
N ASN A 131 17.77 -38.50 -9.60
CA ASN A 131 19.07 -37.90 -9.88
C ASN A 131 19.88 -38.78 -10.85
N PRO A 132 20.16 -38.41 -12.12
CA PRO A 132 19.56 -37.42 -13.02
C PRO A 132 18.72 -38.11 -14.13
N GLN A 133 17.85 -37.35 -14.82
CA GLN A 133 17.30 -37.61 -16.19
C GLN A 133 15.95 -38.33 -16.38
N TYR A 134 15.29 -38.92 -15.38
CA TYR A 134 14.02 -39.64 -15.62
C TYR A 134 12.76 -38.85 -15.25
N ILE A 135 12.10 -38.28 -16.27
CA ILE A 135 10.82 -37.55 -16.12
C ILE A 135 9.71 -38.43 -15.52
N ASP A 136 9.73 -39.74 -15.80
CA ASP A 136 8.74 -40.70 -15.28
C ASP A 136 8.71 -40.73 -13.74
N SER A 137 9.88 -40.61 -13.08
CA SER A 137 9.98 -40.53 -11.62
C SER A 137 9.24 -39.32 -11.04
N VAL A 138 9.34 -38.17 -11.71
CA VAL A 138 8.65 -36.93 -11.31
C VAL A 138 7.15 -37.05 -11.58
N GLU A 139 6.75 -37.65 -12.69
CA GLU A 139 5.34 -37.90 -13.00
C GLU A 139 4.67 -38.85 -11.99
N ILE A 140 5.40 -39.85 -11.48
CA ILE A 140 4.93 -40.70 -10.36
C ILE A 140 4.64 -39.87 -9.12
N LEU A 141 5.55 -38.97 -8.72
CA LEU A 141 5.32 -38.06 -7.60
C LEU A 141 4.10 -37.16 -7.84
N ASN A 142 3.95 -36.64 -9.06
CA ASN A 142 2.80 -35.81 -9.43
C ASN A 142 1.47 -36.59 -9.34
N ASN A 143 1.46 -37.88 -9.68
CA ASN A 143 0.27 -38.72 -9.55
C ASN A 143 -0.19 -38.84 -8.08
N PHE A 144 0.74 -39.02 -7.12
CA PHE A 144 0.39 -39.04 -5.70
C PHE A 144 -0.31 -37.74 -5.27
N LEU A 145 0.24 -36.60 -5.69
CA LEU A 145 -0.32 -35.28 -5.39
C LEU A 145 -1.71 -35.09 -6.01
N SER A 146 -1.92 -35.57 -7.24
CA SER A 146 -3.22 -35.51 -7.93
C SER A 146 -4.33 -36.29 -7.22
N TYR A 147 -3.96 -37.32 -6.44
CA TYR A 147 -4.89 -38.09 -5.61
C TYR A 147 -5.02 -37.57 -4.18
N HIS A 148 -4.42 -36.41 -3.87
CA HIS A 148 -4.31 -35.85 -2.52
C HIS A 148 -3.70 -36.83 -1.51
N ILE A 149 -2.75 -37.65 -1.97
CA ILE A 149 -2.03 -38.59 -1.10
C ILE A 149 -0.85 -37.84 -0.49
N GLN A 150 -0.77 -37.85 0.85
CA GLN A 150 0.32 -37.21 1.57
C GLN A 150 1.61 -38.03 1.44
N ILE A 151 2.72 -37.34 1.17
CA ILE A 151 4.07 -37.92 1.15
C ILE A 151 4.66 -37.77 2.54
N SER A 152 5.17 -38.86 3.13
CA SER A 152 5.65 -38.87 4.52
C SER A 152 6.98 -38.13 4.73
N TYR A 153 7.85 -38.08 3.72
CA TYR A 153 9.18 -37.43 3.80
C TYR A 153 9.43 -36.43 2.67
N PRO A 154 8.60 -35.38 2.52
CA PRO A 154 8.66 -34.47 1.38
C PRO A 154 9.99 -33.70 1.31
N ASP A 155 10.54 -33.31 2.46
CA ASP A 155 11.79 -32.55 2.58
C ASP A 155 12.98 -33.29 1.94
N SER A 156 13.04 -34.61 2.06
CA SER A 156 14.12 -35.42 1.48
C SER A 156 14.09 -35.47 -0.06
N LEU A 157 12.94 -35.18 -0.66
CA LEU A 157 12.73 -35.17 -2.10
C LEU A 157 12.94 -33.77 -2.70
N GLU A 158 12.84 -32.72 -1.90
CA GLU A 158 12.99 -31.32 -2.34
C GLU A 158 14.31 -31.07 -3.09
N PRO A 159 15.50 -31.44 -2.56
CA PRO A 159 16.77 -31.24 -3.27
C PRO A 159 16.89 -32.07 -4.55
N LEU A 160 16.25 -33.24 -4.58
CA LEU A 160 16.31 -34.15 -5.71
C LEU A 160 15.46 -33.63 -6.87
N VAL A 161 14.25 -33.15 -6.59
CA VAL A 161 13.37 -32.56 -7.61
C VAL A 161 13.88 -31.20 -8.08
N GLY A 162 14.50 -30.40 -7.20
CA GLY A 162 15.09 -29.11 -7.55
C GLY A 162 16.10 -29.19 -8.70
N LYS A 163 16.83 -30.31 -8.82
CA LYS A 163 17.78 -30.57 -9.92
C LYS A 163 17.12 -30.63 -11.31
N PHE A 164 15.83 -30.97 -11.40
CA PHE A 164 15.13 -31.02 -12.69
C PHE A 164 14.72 -29.65 -13.21
N ILE A 165 14.67 -28.62 -12.36
CA ILE A 165 14.36 -27.24 -12.75
C ILE A 165 15.39 -26.72 -13.77
N TYR A 166 16.63 -27.20 -13.67
CA TYR A 166 17.77 -26.86 -14.54
C TYR A 166 17.76 -27.48 -15.93
N THR A 167 16.91 -28.48 -16.17
CA THR A 167 16.83 -29.08 -17.50
C THR A 167 16.37 -28.01 -18.49
N THR A 168 16.78 -28.08 -19.75
CA THR A 168 16.49 -27.02 -20.73
C THR A 168 14.98 -26.78 -20.93
N GLN A 169 14.13 -27.70 -20.48
CA GLN A 169 12.67 -27.60 -20.47
C GLN A 169 12.08 -28.21 -19.18
N PRO A 170 12.08 -27.52 -18.02
CA PRO A 170 11.25 -27.97 -16.90
C PRO A 170 9.80 -28.08 -17.36
N SER A 171 9.22 -29.27 -17.16
CA SER A 171 7.80 -29.50 -17.42
C SER A 171 6.96 -28.91 -16.27
N ASP A 172 5.70 -28.59 -16.56
CA ASP A 172 4.74 -28.14 -15.53
C ASP A 172 4.61 -29.17 -14.39
N TYR A 173 4.83 -30.46 -14.66
CA TYR A 173 4.88 -31.52 -13.65
C TYR A 173 6.04 -31.35 -12.66
N VAL A 174 7.23 -30.98 -13.13
CA VAL A 174 8.40 -30.75 -12.26
C VAL A 174 8.11 -29.60 -11.30
N LEU A 175 7.59 -28.48 -11.82
CA LEU A 175 7.27 -27.31 -11.00
C LEU A 175 6.11 -27.57 -10.04
N SER A 176 5.10 -28.33 -10.46
CA SER A 176 3.98 -28.78 -9.63
C SER A 176 4.45 -29.63 -8.46
N VAL A 177 5.24 -30.67 -8.74
CA VAL A 177 5.79 -31.56 -7.70
C VAL A 177 6.66 -30.76 -6.76
N TYR A 178 7.60 -29.99 -7.31
CA TYR A 178 8.50 -29.14 -6.53
C TYR A 178 7.73 -28.21 -5.61
N TYR A 179 6.76 -27.44 -6.13
CA TYR A 179 5.92 -26.57 -5.32
C TYR A 179 5.22 -27.30 -4.17
N ASN A 180 4.76 -28.54 -4.35
CA ASN A 180 4.00 -29.27 -3.34
C ASN A 180 4.87 -29.95 -2.28
N ILE A 181 6.02 -30.52 -2.65
CA ILE A 181 6.95 -31.16 -1.70
C ILE A 181 7.85 -30.16 -0.99
N PHE A 182 7.95 -28.95 -1.52
CA PHE A 182 8.71 -27.86 -0.94
C PHE A 182 8.13 -27.43 0.41
N THR A 183 8.95 -27.51 1.45
CA THR A 183 8.56 -27.22 2.84
C THR A 183 9.41 -26.14 3.50
N THR A 184 10.71 -26.07 3.20
CA THR A 184 11.66 -25.24 3.97
C THR A 184 12.16 -23.99 3.25
N GLY A 185 12.21 -23.96 1.90
CA GLY A 185 12.77 -22.81 1.20
C GLY A 185 14.17 -22.99 0.66
N GLU A 186 14.98 -23.82 1.31
CA GLU A 186 16.44 -23.70 1.25
C GLU A 186 17.00 -24.01 -0.14
N ASP A 187 16.48 -25.02 -0.83
CA ASP A 187 16.94 -25.36 -2.18
C ASP A 187 16.44 -24.36 -3.23
N ALA A 188 15.24 -23.79 -3.07
CA ALA A 188 14.73 -22.80 -4.01
C ALA A 188 15.51 -21.47 -3.94
N LEU A 189 16.16 -21.17 -2.80
CA LEU A 189 17.10 -20.05 -2.68
C LEU A 189 18.30 -20.25 -3.62
N ILE A 190 18.81 -21.49 -3.73
CA ILE A 190 19.92 -21.84 -4.62
C ILE A 190 19.51 -21.69 -6.09
N HIS A 191 18.22 -21.89 -6.39
CA HIS A 191 17.68 -22.01 -7.75
C HIS A 191 16.90 -20.76 -8.21
N ILE A 192 16.99 -19.66 -7.47
CA ILE A 192 16.10 -18.51 -7.67
C ILE A 192 16.26 -17.84 -9.03
N ASP A 193 17.51 -17.73 -9.50
CA ASP A 193 17.80 -17.14 -10.81
C ASP A 193 17.25 -18.00 -11.95
N ASP A 194 17.20 -19.32 -11.78
CA ASP A 194 16.70 -20.23 -12.80
C ASP A 194 15.18 -20.28 -12.81
N LEU A 195 14.54 -20.22 -11.64
CA LEU A 195 13.10 -20.01 -11.54
C LEU A 195 12.67 -18.70 -12.22
N ILE A 196 13.45 -17.61 -12.07
CA ILE A 196 13.21 -16.34 -12.76
C ILE A 196 13.33 -16.49 -14.29
N LYS A 197 14.29 -17.27 -14.81
CA LYS A 197 14.41 -17.51 -16.26
C LYS A 197 13.24 -18.32 -16.84
N VAL A 198 12.56 -19.10 -16.01
CA VAL A 198 11.46 -20.00 -16.39
C VAL A 198 10.09 -19.29 -16.32
N LEU A 199 10.01 -18.14 -15.61
CA LEU A 199 8.81 -17.29 -15.49
C LEU A 199 8.06 -16.99 -16.81
N PRO A 200 8.72 -16.61 -17.93
CA PRO A 200 8.00 -16.16 -19.14
C PRO A 200 7.32 -17.27 -19.97
N ARG A 201 7.20 -18.50 -19.45
CA ARG A 201 6.67 -19.67 -20.18
C ARG A 201 5.13 -19.82 -20.04
N SER A 202 4.60 -21.05 -20.00
CA SER A 202 3.15 -21.34 -19.97
C SER A 202 2.46 -20.73 -18.74
N GLU A 203 1.14 -20.54 -18.78
CA GLU A 203 0.38 -20.04 -17.61
C GLU A 203 0.48 -20.96 -16.37
N GLN A 204 0.56 -22.28 -16.59
CA GLN A 204 0.75 -23.25 -15.51
C GLN A 204 2.13 -23.09 -14.87
N THR A 205 3.18 -22.97 -15.70
CA THR A 205 4.54 -22.67 -15.23
C THR A 205 4.55 -21.39 -14.38
N LYS A 206 3.92 -20.30 -14.85
CA LYS A 206 3.83 -19.04 -14.10
C LYS A 206 3.20 -19.22 -12.73
N THR A 207 2.09 -19.96 -12.66
CA THR A 207 1.36 -20.20 -11.40
C THR A 207 2.24 -20.90 -10.36
N PHE A 208 2.93 -21.97 -10.76
CA PHE A 208 3.79 -22.72 -9.84
C PHE A 208 5.02 -21.93 -9.40
N VAL A 209 5.67 -21.21 -10.31
CA VAL A 209 6.84 -20.39 -9.95
C VAL A 209 6.48 -19.25 -8.99
N VAL A 210 5.38 -18.54 -9.23
CA VAL A 210 4.88 -17.52 -8.29
C VAL A 210 4.50 -18.15 -6.95
N GLY A 211 3.90 -19.35 -6.96
CA GLY A 211 3.63 -20.12 -5.75
C GLY A 211 4.89 -20.44 -4.95
N ILE A 212 5.97 -20.86 -5.62
CA ILE A 212 7.28 -21.12 -5.00
C ILE A 212 7.83 -19.83 -4.36
N PHE A 213 7.85 -18.71 -5.10
CA PHE A 213 8.30 -17.42 -4.56
C PHE A 213 7.49 -16.96 -3.35
N THR A 214 6.17 -17.15 -3.39
CA THR A 214 5.27 -16.83 -2.28
C THR A 214 5.65 -17.61 -1.02
N LYS A 215 5.94 -18.91 -1.14
CA LYS A 215 6.36 -19.72 0.01
C LYS A 215 7.75 -19.33 0.54
N ILE A 216 8.69 -18.95 -0.33
CA ILE A 216 10.01 -18.40 0.08
C ILE A 216 9.81 -17.13 0.93
N MET A 217 8.99 -16.19 0.46
CA MET A 217 8.70 -14.94 1.19
C MET A 217 7.96 -15.17 2.50
N ALA A 218 7.01 -16.10 2.53
CA ALA A 218 6.33 -16.50 3.77
C ALA A 218 7.31 -17.08 4.81
N GLY A 219 8.29 -17.86 4.36
CA GLY A 219 9.39 -18.36 5.19
C GLY A 219 10.17 -17.23 5.86
N TYR A 220 10.60 -16.23 5.07
CA TYR A 220 11.29 -15.03 5.56
C TYR A 220 10.50 -14.28 6.64
N LEU A 221 9.21 -14.02 6.40
CA LEU A 221 8.35 -13.26 7.31
C LEU A 221 7.95 -14.04 8.57
N SER A 222 7.91 -15.38 8.49
CA SER A 222 7.57 -16.23 9.64
C SER A 222 8.67 -16.29 10.72
N GLY A 223 9.87 -15.75 10.44
CA GLY A 223 10.98 -15.70 11.39
C GLY A 223 11.49 -17.08 11.84
N LYS A 224 11.08 -18.17 11.19
CA LYS A 224 11.55 -19.53 11.50
C LYS A 224 13.03 -19.65 11.13
N LYS A 225 13.88 -19.56 12.16
CA LYS A 225 15.33 -19.65 12.09
C LYS A 225 15.77 -21.10 11.83
N THR A 226 16.00 -21.46 10.57
CA THR A 226 16.82 -22.63 10.22
C THR A 226 17.90 -22.35 9.17
N ILE A 227 17.83 -21.20 8.48
CA ILE A 227 18.63 -20.90 7.28
C ILE A 227 19.79 -19.93 7.59
N ASP A 228 20.88 -20.03 6.81
CA ASP A 228 21.88 -18.97 6.61
C ASP A 228 21.19 -17.65 6.19
N GLN A 229 21.07 -16.73 7.15
CA GLN A 229 20.36 -15.47 7.00
C GLN A 229 20.92 -14.61 5.85
N THR A 230 22.21 -14.76 5.53
CA THR A 230 22.86 -13.98 4.46
C THR A 230 22.30 -14.38 3.10
N LYS A 231 22.25 -15.68 2.81
CA LYS A 231 21.72 -16.21 1.55
C LYS A 231 20.23 -15.96 1.39
N LEU A 232 19.47 -16.11 2.48
CA LEU A 232 18.04 -15.80 2.50
C LEU A 232 17.81 -14.33 2.14
N ASN A 233 18.57 -13.41 2.75
CA ASN A 233 18.47 -11.98 2.46
C ASN A 233 18.82 -11.65 1.01
N GLU A 234 19.90 -12.22 0.46
CA GLU A 234 20.26 -12.02 -0.96
C GLU A 234 19.14 -12.46 -1.92
N CYS A 235 18.51 -13.60 -1.64
CA CYS A 235 17.42 -14.13 -2.45
C CYS A 235 16.15 -13.28 -2.34
N VAL A 236 15.79 -12.85 -1.12
CA VAL A 236 14.68 -11.92 -0.91
C VAL A 236 14.94 -10.62 -1.69
N MET A 237 16.16 -10.07 -1.65
CA MET A 237 16.50 -8.88 -2.43
C MET A 237 16.38 -9.10 -3.95
N LYS A 238 16.69 -10.31 -4.46
CA LYS A 238 16.46 -10.66 -5.87
C LYS A 238 14.98 -10.75 -6.23
N LEU A 239 14.15 -11.36 -5.39
CA LEU A 239 12.69 -11.43 -5.58
C LEU A 239 12.04 -10.04 -5.54
N LEU A 240 12.56 -9.17 -4.68
CA LEU A 240 12.14 -7.78 -4.58
C LEU A 240 12.69 -6.90 -5.72
N SER A 241 13.58 -7.40 -6.58
CA SER A 241 14.13 -6.60 -7.68
C SER A 241 13.04 -6.16 -8.66
N SER A 242 13.17 -4.95 -9.20
CA SER A 242 12.20 -4.39 -10.13
C SER A 242 11.97 -5.27 -11.36
N ASN A 243 13.01 -5.94 -11.87
CA ASN A 243 12.87 -6.86 -13.01
C ASN A 243 11.89 -8.02 -12.72
N VAL A 244 12.03 -8.68 -11.56
CA VAL A 244 11.17 -9.80 -11.18
C VAL A 244 9.75 -9.32 -10.90
N LEU A 245 9.61 -8.22 -10.17
CA LEU A 245 8.30 -7.62 -9.89
C LEU A 245 7.57 -7.20 -11.17
N ASN A 246 8.26 -6.56 -12.13
CA ASN A 246 7.68 -6.18 -13.42
C ASN A 246 7.16 -7.40 -14.19
N GLN A 247 7.91 -8.51 -14.19
CA GLN A 247 7.52 -9.73 -14.87
C GLN A 247 6.28 -10.38 -14.22
N ILE A 248 6.29 -10.54 -12.89
CA ILE A 248 5.13 -11.07 -12.15
C ILE A 248 3.89 -10.19 -12.40
N SER A 249 4.07 -8.88 -12.38
CA SER A 249 3.01 -7.92 -12.65
C SER A 249 2.52 -7.94 -14.08
N SER A 250 3.39 -8.13 -15.09
CA SER A 250 2.96 -8.25 -16.49
C SER A 250 2.04 -9.44 -16.72
N PHE A 251 2.10 -10.48 -15.88
CA PHE A 251 1.20 -11.62 -16.04
C PHE A 251 -0.24 -11.34 -15.62
N LEU A 252 -0.46 -10.25 -14.87
CA LEU A 252 -1.79 -9.82 -14.49
C LEU A 252 -2.55 -9.19 -15.66
N SER A 253 -1.89 -8.59 -16.65
CA SER A 253 -2.60 -8.06 -17.82
C SER A 253 -3.13 -9.16 -18.75
N ASP A 254 -2.56 -10.37 -18.65
CA ASP A 254 -2.73 -11.40 -19.66
C ASP A 254 -3.56 -12.61 -19.21
N SER A 255 -3.93 -12.72 -17.91
CA SER A 255 -4.54 -13.95 -17.37
C SER A 255 -5.91 -13.75 -16.72
N TYR A 256 -6.88 -14.55 -17.16
CA TYR A 256 -8.21 -14.70 -16.52
C TYR A 256 -8.26 -15.82 -15.46
N ASN A 257 -7.11 -16.44 -15.12
CA ASN A 257 -7.07 -17.57 -14.19
C ASN A 257 -7.08 -17.11 -12.71
N ILE A 258 -8.19 -17.36 -12.01
CA ILE A 258 -8.40 -16.99 -10.60
C ILE A 258 -7.30 -17.53 -9.68
N THR A 259 -6.79 -18.73 -9.94
CA THR A 259 -5.73 -19.35 -9.10
C THR A 259 -4.43 -18.57 -9.21
N MET A 260 -4.06 -18.21 -10.44
CA MET A 260 -2.86 -17.44 -10.74
C MET A 260 -2.95 -16.03 -10.13
N ILE A 261 -4.10 -15.36 -10.28
CA ILE A 261 -4.40 -14.08 -9.63
C ILE A 261 -4.24 -14.17 -8.12
N SER A 262 -4.80 -15.22 -7.49
CA SER A 262 -4.70 -15.42 -6.05
C SER A 262 -3.25 -15.58 -5.59
N PHE A 263 -2.42 -16.33 -6.31
CA PHE A 263 -0.99 -16.48 -5.99
C PHE A 263 -0.23 -15.16 -6.13
N ILE A 264 -0.45 -14.42 -7.21
CA ILE A 264 0.20 -13.13 -7.43
C ILE A 264 -0.20 -12.12 -6.34
N LEU A 265 -1.49 -12.05 -5.96
CA LEU A 265 -1.93 -11.20 -4.85
C LEU A 265 -1.31 -11.62 -3.51
N THR A 266 -1.16 -12.92 -3.26
CA THR A 266 -0.47 -13.41 -2.05
C THR A 266 0.98 -12.96 -2.02
N TYR A 267 1.66 -13.05 -3.16
CA TYR A 267 3.04 -12.61 -3.31
C TYR A 267 3.16 -11.11 -2.98
N PHE A 268 2.32 -10.27 -3.58
CA PHE A 268 2.33 -8.83 -3.31
C PHE A 268 1.94 -8.46 -1.87
N GLU A 269 1.02 -9.20 -1.26
CA GLU A 269 0.66 -9.05 0.15
C GLU A 269 1.90 -9.26 1.04
N PHE A 270 2.66 -10.32 0.82
CA PHE A 270 3.91 -10.55 1.55
C PHE A 270 4.96 -9.48 1.26
N VAL A 271 5.17 -9.10 0.00
CA VAL A 271 6.13 -8.05 -0.36
C VAL A 271 5.79 -6.72 0.32
N SER A 272 4.50 -6.35 0.35
CA SER A 272 4.06 -5.09 0.94
C SER A 272 4.29 -5.01 2.45
N SER A 273 4.44 -6.13 3.16
CA SER A 273 4.64 -6.14 4.61
C SER A 273 6.02 -5.64 5.09
N ASP A 274 7.01 -5.47 4.19
CA ASP A 274 8.34 -4.90 4.48
C ASP A 274 8.50 -3.55 3.76
N TYR A 275 9.04 -2.53 4.45
CA TYR A 275 9.24 -1.18 3.90
C TYR A 275 10.07 -1.16 2.61
N ARG A 276 11.06 -2.04 2.48
CA ARG A 276 11.86 -2.16 1.24
C ARG A 276 10.99 -2.69 0.10
N GLY A 277 10.14 -3.68 0.39
CA GLY A 277 9.19 -4.23 -0.57
C GLY A 277 8.20 -3.17 -1.08
N ILE A 278 7.70 -2.29 -0.20
CA ILE A 278 6.89 -1.13 -0.59
C ILE A 278 7.66 -0.25 -1.58
N SER A 279 8.91 0.11 -1.29
CA SER A 279 9.74 0.92 -2.22
C SER A 279 9.92 0.25 -3.59
N TYR A 280 10.04 -1.07 -3.65
CA TYR A 280 10.19 -1.80 -4.90
C TYR A 280 8.88 -1.92 -5.70
N ILE A 281 7.74 -2.11 -5.04
CA ILE A 281 6.41 -2.06 -5.69
C ILE A 281 6.21 -0.71 -6.38
N LYS A 282 6.70 0.38 -5.77
CA LYS A 282 6.64 1.74 -6.34
C LYS A 282 7.46 1.90 -7.60
N MET A 283 8.67 1.35 -7.62
CA MET A 283 9.60 1.50 -8.74
C MET A 283 9.30 0.57 -9.93
N SER A 284 8.51 -0.48 -9.73
CA SER A 284 8.26 -1.54 -10.72
C SER A 284 7.01 -1.35 -11.60
N ASN A 285 6.25 -0.27 -11.44
CA ASN A 285 4.88 -0.16 -11.99
C ASN A 285 3.98 -1.36 -11.61
N ALA A 286 4.40 -2.20 -10.66
CA ALA A 286 3.71 -3.43 -10.30
C ALA A 286 2.29 -3.13 -9.82
N LEU A 287 2.18 -2.03 -9.09
CA LEU A 287 0.93 -1.51 -8.61
C LEU A 287 -0.05 -1.19 -9.76
N HIS A 288 0.40 -0.51 -10.82
CA HIS A 288 -0.44 -0.19 -11.98
C HIS A 288 -1.03 -1.44 -12.64
N ASN A 289 -0.25 -2.52 -12.74
CA ASN A 289 -0.74 -3.76 -13.34
C ASN A 289 -1.69 -4.53 -12.40
N ILE A 290 -1.46 -4.48 -11.08
CA ILE A 290 -2.43 -4.95 -10.08
C ILE A 290 -3.73 -4.18 -10.27
N ILE A 291 -3.69 -2.87 -10.42
CA ILE A 291 -4.87 -2.04 -10.63
C ILE A 291 -5.63 -2.40 -11.91
N MET A 292 -4.93 -2.47 -13.05
CA MET A 292 -5.51 -2.84 -14.34
C MET A 292 -6.24 -4.20 -14.33
N LEU A 293 -5.69 -5.20 -13.62
CA LEU A 293 -6.33 -6.49 -13.44
C LEU A 293 -7.69 -6.37 -12.74
N LEU A 294 -7.75 -5.55 -11.69
CA LEU A 294 -8.92 -5.43 -10.83
C LEU A 294 -10.06 -4.66 -11.50
N GLU A 295 -9.76 -3.79 -12.46
CA GLU A 295 -10.77 -3.10 -13.28
C GLU A 295 -11.44 -4.04 -14.31
N ASN A 296 -10.72 -5.07 -14.77
CA ASN A 296 -11.12 -5.90 -15.91
C ASN A 296 -11.61 -7.31 -15.53
N THR A 297 -11.59 -7.71 -14.25
CA THR A 297 -11.88 -9.09 -13.83
C THR A 297 -12.92 -9.16 -12.71
N PHE A 298 -13.83 -10.15 -12.75
CA PHE A 298 -14.69 -10.48 -11.61
C PHE A 298 -13.88 -11.24 -10.55
N ILE A 299 -13.85 -10.75 -9.32
CA ILE A 299 -12.91 -11.20 -8.29
C ILE A 299 -13.64 -11.73 -7.05
N SER A 300 -13.13 -12.84 -6.49
CA SER A 300 -13.68 -13.44 -5.28
C SER A 300 -13.37 -12.63 -4.01
N MET A 301 -14.21 -12.74 -2.98
CA MET A 301 -14.02 -12.06 -1.68
C MET A 301 -12.62 -12.27 -1.07
N ARG A 302 -12.07 -13.49 -1.17
CA ARG A 302 -10.72 -13.83 -0.66
C ARG A 302 -9.60 -13.04 -1.34
N CYS A 303 -9.77 -12.66 -2.61
CA CYS A 303 -8.81 -11.81 -3.31
C CYS A 303 -8.93 -10.34 -2.87
N TYR A 304 -10.15 -9.85 -2.58
CA TYR A 304 -10.36 -8.52 -2.00
C TYR A 304 -9.70 -8.36 -0.63
N GLU A 305 -9.72 -9.39 0.22
CA GLU A 305 -9.01 -9.36 1.50
C GLU A 305 -7.50 -9.15 1.32
N LYS A 306 -6.88 -9.84 0.36
CA LYS A 306 -5.45 -9.69 0.08
C LYS A 306 -5.14 -8.29 -0.45
N ILE A 307 -5.99 -7.77 -1.32
CA ILE A 307 -5.86 -6.40 -1.85
C ILE A 307 -5.95 -5.39 -0.71
N PHE A 308 -6.92 -5.54 0.18
CA PHE A 308 -7.07 -4.70 1.37
C PHE A 308 -5.80 -4.70 2.24
N ASN A 309 -5.21 -5.87 2.46
CA ASN A 309 -3.95 -6.00 3.21
C ASN A 309 -2.77 -5.32 2.48
N ILE A 310 -2.64 -5.50 1.16
CA ILE A 310 -1.62 -4.81 0.34
C ILE A 310 -1.78 -3.29 0.47
N MET A 311 -3.01 -2.79 0.34
CA MET A 311 -3.31 -1.36 0.44
C MET A 311 -2.98 -0.81 1.83
N THR A 312 -3.34 -1.55 2.87
CA THR A 312 -3.04 -1.19 4.26
C THR A 312 -1.54 -1.09 4.50
N ASN A 313 -0.79 -2.10 4.05
CA ASN A 313 0.65 -2.14 4.17
C ASN A 313 1.33 -1.00 3.39
N CYS A 314 0.85 -0.68 2.19
CA CYS A 314 1.37 0.41 1.36
C CYS A 314 0.91 1.81 1.79
N SER A 315 0.02 1.95 2.78
CA SER A 315 -0.62 3.22 3.16
C SER A 315 0.34 4.29 3.74
N THR A 316 1.57 3.89 4.06
CA THR A 316 2.65 4.79 4.46
C THR A 316 3.31 5.51 3.27
N ASP A 317 3.17 5.00 2.03
CA ASP A 317 3.70 5.63 0.81
C ASP A 317 2.56 6.30 0.01
N ASN A 318 2.54 7.64 0.03
CA ASN A 318 1.49 8.44 -0.63
C ASN A 318 1.39 8.21 -2.15
N THR A 319 2.48 7.86 -2.85
CA THR A 319 2.47 7.69 -4.31
C THR A 319 1.82 6.37 -4.70
N LEU A 320 2.17 5.29 -3.99
CA LEU A 320 1.51 3.99 -4.15
C LEU A 320 0.03 4.08 -3.77
N TYR A 321 -0.25 4.78 -2.68
CA TYR A 321 -1.63 5.06 -2.28
C TYR A 321 -2.47 5.72 -3.38
N PHE A 322 -1.94 6.73 -4.10
CA PHE A 322 -2.67 7.39 -5.19
C PHE A 322 -2.83 6.53 -6.43
N ALA A 323 -1.94 5.56 -6.69
CA ALA A 323 -2.07 4.72 -7.86
C ALA A 323 -3.30 3.81 -7.75
N PHE A 324 -3.67 3.32 -6.55
CA PHE A 324 -4.88 2.51 -6.41
C PHE A 324 -6.17 3.22 -6.91
N ARG A 325 -6.19 4.58 -6.96
CA ARG A 325 -7.31 5.52 -7.23
C ARG A 325 -8.27 5.19 -8.40
N SER A 326 -7.96 4.27 -9.29
CA SER A 326 -8.83 3.94 -10.44
C SER A 326 -9.76 2.73 -10.23
N LEU A 327 -9.67 2.06 -9.08
CA LEU A 327 -10.41 0.84 -8.73
C LEU A 327 -11.83 1.00 -8.15
N ASN A 328 -12.80 0.21 -8.64
CA ASN A 328 -14.15 0.01 -8.09
C ASN A 328 -14.22 -0.79 -6.76
N ILE A 329 -13.11 -0.85 -6.01
CA ILE A 329 -12.92 -1.74 -4.84
C ILE A 329 -13.60 -1.22 -3.55
N ILE A 330 -14.12 0.01 -3.60
CA ILE A 330 -14.71 0.76 -2.48
C ILE A 330 -15.84 -0.01 -1.79
N ARG A 331 -16.77 -0.63 -2.56
CA ARG A 331 -17.89 -1.41 -1.98
C ARG A 331 -17.39 -2.56 -1.11
N TYR A 332 -16.32 -3.24 -1.54
CA TYR A 332 -15.79 -4.41 -0.84
C TYR A 332 -14.95 -4.06 0.39
N ILE A 333 -14.27 -2.90 0.40
CA ILE A 333 -13.52 -2.45 1.59
C ILE A 333 -14.47 -2.16 2.75
N SER A 334 -15.60 -1.50 2.45
CA SER A 334 -16.67 -1.27 3.42
C SER A 334 -17.19 -2.59 4.00
N ASP A 335 -17.52 -3.55 3.11
CA ASP A 335 -18.00 -4.88 3.51
C ASP A 335 -16.94 -5.64 4.34
N ILE A 336 -15.65 -5.55 4.00
CA ILE A 336 -14.57 -6.21 4.74
C ILE A 336 -14.40 -5.61 6.15
N ILE A 337 -14.45 -4.28 6.31
CA ILE A 337 -14.38 -3.61 7.62
C ILE A 337 -15.55 -4.08 8.49
N GLU A 338 -16.77 -4.07 7.95
CA GLU A 338 -17.98 -4.46 8.66
C GLU A 338 -17.96 -5.96 9.01
N MET A 339 -17.64 -6.84 8.06
CA MET A 339 -17.61 -8.29 8.27
C MET A 339 -16.52 -8.71 9.27
N ARG A 340 -15.36 -8.04 9.29
CA ARG A 340 -14.24 -8.40 10.18
C ARG A 340 -14.26 -7.68 11.52
N ASN A 341 -15.13 -6.69 11.72
CA ASN A 341 -15.17 -5.87 12.93
C ASN A 341 -13.77 -5.36 13.31
N ILE A 342 -13.03 -4.85 12.33
CA ILE A 342 -11.64 -4.42 12.50
C ILE A 342 -11.62 -3.23 13.46
N LYS A 343 -10.88 -3.35 14.57
CA LYS A 343 -10.74 -2.30 15.61
C LYS A 343 -9.36 -1.67 15.65
N GLU A 344 -8.41 -2.19 14.88
CA GLU A 344 -7.04 -1.70 14.90
C GLU A 344 -6.95 -0.32 14.21
N PRO A 345 -6.51 0.74 14.93
CA PRO A 345 -6.57 2.11 14.41
C PRO A 345 -5.78 2.34 13.12
N ASN A 346 -4.62 1.70 12.96
CA ASN A 346 -3.79 1.87 11.76
C ASN A 346 -4.43 1.25 10.52
N THR A 347 -5.03 0.08 10.68
CA THR A 347 -5.73 -0.65 9.63
C THR A 347 -7.02 0.06 9.23
N LEU A 348 -7.78 0.58 10.20
CA LEU A 348 -8.94 1.45 9.96
C LEU A 348 -8.52 2.74 9.23
N ASN A 349 -7.47 3.42 9.69
CA ASN A 349 -6.99 4.64 9.07
C ASN A 349 -6.55 4.43 7.62
N ALA A 350 -5.87 3.33 7.32
CA ALA A 350 -5.51 2.98 5.95
C ALA A 350 -6.74 2.68 5.09
N ALA A 351 -7.71 1.94 5.64
CA ALA A 351 -8.97 1.62 4.97
C ALA A 351 -9.79 2.88 4.65
N TYR A 352 -9.91 3.79 5.61
CA TYR A 352 -10.61 5.06 5.45
C TYR A 352 -9.92 5.95 4.41
N LYS A 353 -8.58 6.08 4.46
CA LYS A 353 -7.81 6.76 3.39
C LYS A 353 -8.28 6.29 2.00
N VAL A 354 -8.30 4.98 1.78
CA VAL A 354 -8.74 4.40 0.51
C VAL A 354 -10.20 4.73 0.18
N LEU A 355 -11.15 4.53 1.09
CA LEU A 355 -12.57 4.84 0.85
C LEU A 355 -12.82 6.31 0.48
N PHE A 356 -12.02 7.23 1.04
CA PHE A 356 -12.21 8.67 0.85
C PHE A 356 -11.54 9.24 -0.42
N ALA A 357 -10.56 8.56 -1.03
CA ALA A 357 -9.93 9.03 -2.27
C ALA A 357 -10.81 8.91 -3.55
N TYR A 358 -11.98 8.28 -3.46
CA TYR A 358 -12.80 7.87 -4.61
C TYR A 358 -14.29 8.26 -4.51
N MET A 359 -14.66 9.10 -3.54
CA MET A 359 -16.08 9.37 -3.31
C MET A 359 -16.77 10.02 -4.53
N ASN A 360 -17.70 9.28 -5.15
CA ASN A 360 -18.87 9.87 -5.80
C ASN A 360 -19.93 10.24 -4.74
N GLN A 361 -20.91 11.06 -5.11
CA GLN A 361 -21.94 11.57 -4.17
C GLN A 361 -22.83 10.46 -3.57
N ASP A 362 -23.05 9.35 -4.27
CA ASP A 362 -24.02 8.31 -3.88
C ASP A 362 -23.52 7.36 -2.76
N ASP A 363 -22.21 7.14 -2.64
CA ASP A 363 -21.61 6.22 -1.65
C ASP A 363 -21.48 6.83 -0.24
N TYR A 364 -21.91 8.08 -0.07
CA TYR A 364 -21.80 8.86 1.17
C TYR A 364 -22.67 8.30 2.32
N SER A 365 -23.83 7.75 1.99
CA SER A 365 -24.79 7.21 2.98
C SER A 365 -24.24 5.98 3.71
N LEU A 366 -23.48 5.14 3.02
CA LEU A 366 -22.90 3.90 3.55
C LEU A 366 -21.79 4.19 4.56
N LEU A 367 -20.90 5.14 4.23
CA LEU A 367 -19.81 5.58 5.11
C LEU A 367 -20.32 6.34 6.33
N THR A 368 -21.40 7.11 6.22
CA THR A 368 -22.01 7.81 7.36
C THR A 368 -22.43 6.84 8.48
N ASN A 369 -22.89 5.64 8.13
CA ASN A 369 -23.26 4.61 9.12
C ASN A 369 -22.05 3.94 9.80
N ILE A 370 -20.92 3.85 9.12
CA ILE A 370 -19.67 3.26 9.66
C ILE A 370 -18.95 4.28 10.55
N ILE A 371 -18.89 5.54 10.11
CA ILE A 371 -18.26 6.67 10.82
C ILE A 371 -18.98 6.96 12.14
N ASN A 372 -20.32 6.90 12.17
CA ASN A 372 -21.11 7.15 13.37
C ASN A 372 -20.93 6.09 14.49
N LYS A 373 -20.15 5.02 14.28
CA LYS A 373 -19.91 3.96 15.26
C LYS A 373 -18.55 4.01 15.98
N ASN A 374 -17.56 4.79 15.52
CA ASN A 374 -16.21 4.83 16.09
C ASN A 374 -15.77 6.26 16.48
N ASP A 375 -15.88 6.59 17.76
CA ASP A 375 -15.78 7.95 18.33
C ASP A 375 -14.37 8.61 18.32
N SER A 376 -13.32 7.99 17.74
CA SER A 376 -11.96 8.55 17.68
C SER A 376 -11.41 8.83 16.26
N ASP A 377 -12.12 8.38 15.20
CA ASP A 377 -11.60 8.32 13.82
C ASP A 377 -11.92 9.59 12.97
N ASN A 378 -12.59 10.58 13.58
CA ASN A 378 -12.99 11.85 12.94
C ASN A 378 -11.82 12.76 12.52
N ILE A 379 -10.61 12.48 12.98
CA ILE A 379 -9.40 13.30 12.76
C ILE A 379 -8.71 12.92 11.45
N VAL A 380 -8.68 11.63 11.11
CA VAL A 380 -8.11 11.13 9.85
C VAL A 380 -9.00 11.49 8.66
N TRP A 381 -10.31 11.54 8.90
CA TRP A 381 -11.32 12.07 7.97
C TRP A 381 -10.99 13.48 7.45
N LEU A 382 -10.49 14.38 8.30
CA LEU A 382 -10.14 15.75 7.92
C LEU A 382 -8.92 15.86 7.02
N CYS A 383 -7.88 15.09 7.31
CA CYS A 383 -6.65 15.11 6.52
C CYS A 383 -6.85 14.53 5.11
N ILE A 384 -7.95 13.82 4.88
CA ILE A 384 -8.28 13.27 3.57
C ILE A 384 -9.21 14.21 2.79
N VAL A 385 -10.23 14.81 3.42
CA VAL A 385 -11.07 15.81 2.74
C VAL A 385 -10.27 17.08 2.40
N ALA A 386 -9.33 17.50 3.25
CA ALA A 386 -8.41 18.61 2.97
C ALA A 386 -7.55 18.41 1.69
N LYS A 387 -7.36 17.16 1.26
CA LYS A 387 -6.62 16.81 0.03
C LYS A 387 -7.50 16.63 -1.20
N THR A 388 -8.83 16.63 -1.05
CA THR A 388 -9.75 16.58 -2.18
C THR A 388 -10.04 17.99 -2.69
N GLU A 389 -10.02 18.21 -4.00
CA GLU A 389 -10.17 19.53 -4.65
C GLU A 389 -11.57 20.17 -4.46
N ASN A 390 -12.49 19.54 -3.72
CA ASN A 390 -13.84 20.04 -3.47
C ASN A 390 -14.19 19.99 -1.96
N PRO A 391 -14.26 21.14 -1.25
CA PRO A 391 -14.67 21.25 0.13
C PRO A 391 -16.18 20.97 0.25
N ARG A 392 -16.55 20.13 1.22
CA ARG A 392 -17.96 19.82 1.53
C ARG A 392 -18.46 20.60 2.74
N GLN A 393 -19.77 20.80 2.81
CA GLN A 393 -20.43 21.59 3.85
C GLN A 393 -20.46 20.87 5.21
N HIS A 394 -20.50 21.65 6.31
CA HIS A 394 -20.65 21.19 7.72
C HIS A 394 -19.52 20.32 8.30
N ILE A 395 -18.38 20.26 7.62
CA ILE A 395 -17.23 19.45 8.05
C ILE A 395 -16.71 19.93 9.40
N ALA A 396 -16.56 21.24 9.56
CA ALA A 396 -15.87 21.82 10.70
C ALA A 396 -16.68 21.81 12.02
N GLU A 397 -18.01 21.89 11.97
CA GLU A 397 -18.87 21.78 13.17
C GLU A 397 -18.77 20.40 13.84
N ASN A 398 -18.67 19.33 13.05
CA ASN A 398 -18.56 17.98 13.58
C ASN A 398 -17.19 17.72 14.24
N ILE A 399 -16.12 18.39 13.79
CA ILE A 399 -14.78 18.32 14.41
C ILE A 399 -14.81 18.91 15.81
N ILE A 400 -15.47 20.07 15.95
CA ILE A 400 -15.52 20.85 17.19
C ILE A 400 -16.14 20.03 18.33
N ARG A 401 -17.04 19.10 18.02
CA ARG A 401 -17.76 18.29 19.01
C ARG A 401 -16.92 17.15 19.62
N TYR A 402 -15.83 16.72 18.97
CA TYR A 402 -15.06 15.52 19.36
C TYR A 402 -13.56 15.77 19.58
N LEU A 403 -13.11 17.02 19.56
CA LEU A 403 -11.71 17.39 19.80
C LEU A 403 -11.33 17.26 21.28
N ASN A 404 -10.48 16.27 21.62
CA ASN A 404 -9.71 16.27 22.85
C ASN A 404 -8.39 17.03 22.65
N ASN A 405 -7.93 17.75 23.69
CA ASN A 405 -6.76 18.64 23.66
C ASN A 405 -5.47 17.99 23.12
N ASP A 406 -5.28 16.68 23.30
CA ASP A 406 -4.06 15.97 22.92
C ASP A 406 -3.87 15.77 21.41
N THR A 407 -4.87 16.07 20.59
CA THR A 407 -4.85 15.81 19.14
C THR A 407 -4.80 17.06 18.27
N LEU A 408 -4.86 18.24 18.88
CA LEU A 408 -5.00 19.51 18.18
C LEU A 408 -3.83 19.77 17.21
N TYR A 409 -2.60 19.43 17.60
CA TYR A 409 -1.38 19.68 16.82
C TYR A 409 -1.30 18.91 15.48
N VAL A 410 -1.93 17.73 15.40
CA VAL A 410 -1.95 16.90 14.17
C VAL A 410 -2.92 17.47 13.13
N ILE A 411 -3.95 18.18 13.58
CA ILE A 411 -5.08 18.61 12.76
C ILE A 411 -4.85 20.00 12.15
N VAL A 412 -4.07 20.86 12.82
CA VAL A 412 -3.88 22.26 12.37
C VAL A 412 -3.40 22.37 10.93
N ASP A 413 -2.38 21.59 10.54
CA ASP A 413 -1.87 21.58 9.16
C ASP A 413 -2.93 21.11 8.14
N CYS A 414 -3.78 20.16 8.52
CA CYS A 414 -4.90 19.70 7.68
C CYS A 414 -6.00 20.77 7.54
N ILE A 415 -6.31 21.50 8.61
CA ILE A 415 -7.27 22.62 8.58
C ILE A 415 -6.74 23.78 7.74
N ILE A 416 -5.46 24.12 7.85
CA ILE A 416 -4.81 25.15 7.01
C ILE A 416 -4.95 24.79 5.53
N LYS A 417 -4.66 23.54 5.16
CA LYS A 417 -4.78 23.06 3.77
C LYS A 417 -6.22 23.12 3.28
N TYR A 418 -7.17 22.70 4.10
CA TYR A 418 -8.60 22.76 3.78
C TYR A 418 -9.10 24.19 3.59
N PHE A 419 -8.69 25.11 4.47
CA PHE A 419 -9.02 26.54 4.36
C PHE A 419 -8.49 27.15 3.06
N ASN A 420 -7.23 26.87 2.68
CA ASN A 420 -6.67 27.31 1.40
C ASN A 420 -7.48 26.81 0.20
N SER A 421 -7.96 25.57 0.24
CA SER A 421 -8.83 25.01 -0.81
C SER A 421 -10.18 25.72 -0.88
N ILE A 422 -10.80 26.05 0.27
CA ILE A 422 -12.04 26.86 0.31
C ILE A 422 -11.81 28.23 -0.34
N VAL A 423 -10.74 28.93 0.03
CA VAL A 423 -10.46 30.27 -0.52
C VAL A 423 -10.25 30.22 -2.03
N LYS A 424 -9.44 29.26 -2.52
CA LYS A 424 -9.22 29.07 -3.95
C LYS A 424 -10.53 28.85 -4.72
N LEU A 425 -11.45 28.07 -4.18
CA LEU A 425 -12.73 27.81 -4.84
C LEU A 425 -13.73 28.95 -4.74
N LYS A 426 -13.66 29.76 -3.69
CA LYS A 426 -14.41 31.01 -3.60
C LYS A 426 -13.98 31.96 -4.71
N GLU A 427 -12.68 32.04 -4.99
CA GLU A 427 -12.12 32.81 -6.11
C GLU A 427 -12.53 32.24 -7.48
N GLU A 428 -12.47 30.91 -7.65
CA GLU A 428 -12.75 30.24 -8.93
C GLU A 428 -14.25 30.14 -9.28
N ILE A 429 -15.10 29.80 -8.30
CA ILE A 429 -16.52 29.44 -8.52
C ILE A 429 -17.46 30.57 -8.03
N LYS A 430 -16.94 31.61 -7.37
CA LYS A 430 -17.73 32.73 -6.80
C LYS A 430 -18.86 32.28 -5.88
N LYS A 431 -18.68 31.14 -5.21
CA LYS A 431 -19.64 30.59 -4.23
C LYS A 431 -19.17 30.94 -2.81
N GLU A 432 -20.10 31.36 -1.95
CA GLU A 432 -19.79 31.67 -0.56
C GLU A 432 -19.80 30.40 0.31
N PHE A 433 -18.73 30.20 1.08
CA PHE A 433 -18.52 29.08 2.02
C PHE A 433 -18.43 29.60 3.47
N LYS A 434 -19.34 30.50 3.84
CA LYS A 434 -19.24 31.32 5.06
C LYS A 434 -19.18 30.48 6.34
N THR A 435 -20.00 29.44 6.46
CA THR A 435 -20.07 28.59 7.65
C THR A 435 -18.79 27.78 7.86
N GLU A 436 -18.24 27.24 6.77
CA GLU A 436 -17.00 26.46 6.78
C GLU A 436 -15.78 27.33 7.06
N GLU A 437 -15.72 28.54 6.47
CA GLU A 437 -14.69 29.55 6.76
C GLU A 437 -14.72 29.92 8.25
N GLU A 438 -15.89 30.26 8.79
CA GLU A 438 -16.02 30.67 10.21
C GLU A 438 -15.58 29.57 11.18
N SER A 439 -15.93 28.32 10.88
CA SER A 439 -15.58 27.18 11.72
C SER A 439 -14.09 26.83 11.64
N CYS A 440 -13.47 26.95 10.46
CA CYS A 440 -12.02 26.80 10.32
C CYS A 440 -11.27 27.89 11.08
N CYS A 441 -11.71 29.14 10.96
CA CYS A 441 -11.13 30.27 11.69
C CYS A 441 -11.21 30.05 13.21
N GLU A 442 -12.34 29.53 13.72
CA GLU A 442 -12.46 29.20 15.15
C GLU A 442 -11.42 28.17 15.61
N ILE A 443 -11.20 27.09 14.84
CA ILE A 443 -10.21 26.05 15.17
C ILE A 443 -8.79 26.61 15.09
N LEU A 444 -8.49 27.41 14.07
CA LEU A 444 -7.17 28.02 13.89
C LEU A 444 -6.86 29.01 15.02
N ILE A 445 -7.84 29.80 15.46
CA ILE A 445 -7.69 30.68 16.62
C ILE A 445 -7.45 29.85 17.90
N LYS A 446 -8.25 28.81 18.17
CA LYS A 446 -8.01 27.89 19.29
C LYS A 446 -6.61 27.28 19.28
N SER A 447 -6.13 26.90 18.10
CA SER A 447 -4.78 26.35 17.90
C SER A 447 -3.69 27.38 18.18
N LEU A 448 -3.88 28.61 17.71
CA LEU A 448 -2.95 29.71 17.92
C LEU A 448 -2.83 30.09 19.40
N ILE A 449 -3.94 30.09 20.15
CA ILE A 449 -3.96 30.33 21.60
C ILE A 449 -3.17 29.27 22.36
N GLN A 450 -3.22 28.02 21.89
CA GLN A 450 -2.47 26.91 22.47
C GLN A 450 -1.01 26.84 22.00
N GLY A 451 -0.59 27.75 21.11
CA GLY A 451 0.80 27.83 20.63
C GLY A 451 1.14 26.89 19.47
N TYR A 452 0.15 26.29 18.81
CA TYR A 452 0.39 25.37 17.68
C TYR A 452 0.44 26.11 16.34
N GLN A 453 1.48 25.84 15.54
CA GLN A 453 1.67 26.38 14.17
C GLN A 453 1.50 27.92 14.06
N VAL A 454 1.82 28.65 15.12
CA VAL A 454 1.57 30.11 15.25
C VAL A 454 2.02 30.89 14.02
N ASN A 455 3.24 30.64 13.52
CA ASN A 455 3.78 31.32 12.34
C ASN A 455 2.96 31.08 11.07
N GLN A 456 2.49 29.84 10.85
CA GLN A 456 1.72 29.49 9.65
C GLN A 456 0.30 30.06 9.72
N ILE A 457 -0.33 29.99 10.89
CA ILE A 457 -1.68 30.53 11.10
C ILE A 457 -1.67 32.06 10.94
N ILE A 458 -0.70 32.75 11.54
CA ILE A 458 -0.57 34.20 11.41
C ILE A 458 -0.36 34.62 9.95
N TYR A 459 0.55 33.93 9.26
CA TYR A 459 0.79 34.17 7.83
C TYR A 459 -0.50 34.01 7.01
N LEU A 460 -1.26 32.94 7.28
CA LEU A 460 -2.54 32.66 6.62
C LEU A 460 -3.56 33.79 6.85
N PHE A 461 -3.72 34.22 8.10
CA PHE A 461 -4.68 35.26 8.47
C PHE A 461 -4.34 36.60 7.82
N ASN A 462 -3.04 36.94 7.76
CA ASN A 462 -2.56 38.13 7.08
C ASN A 462 -2.77 38.04 5.57
N GLN A 463 -2.43 36.90 4.94
CA GLN A 463 -2.56 36.71 3.50
C GLN A 463 -4.00 36.89 3.02
N TYR A 464 -4.97 36.39 3.79
CA TYR A 464 -6.39 36.44 3.44
C TYR A 464 -7.17 37.55 4.15
N ASN A 465 -6.50 38.44 4.88
CA ASN A 465 -7.09 39.56 5.61
C ASN A 465 -8.30 39.14 6.49
N ILE A 466 -8.12 38.05 7.24
CA ILE A 466 -9.18 37.47 8.08
C ILE A 466 -9.36 38.36 9.31
N LYS A 467 -10.55 38.98 9.45
CA LYS A 467 -10.92 39.74 10.65
C LYS A 467 -11.19 38.79 11.81
N ILE A 468 -10.65 39.11 12.99
CA ILE A 468 -10.81 38.29 14.20
C ILE A 468 -12.04 38.78 14.97
N GLU A 469 -13.02 37.90 15.13
CA GLU A 469 -14.27 38.21 15.83
C GLU A 469 -14.19 37.86 17.32
N ASP A 470 -14.87 38.67 18.17
CA ASP A 470 -14.91 38.48 19.63
C ASP A 470 -15.36 37.08 20.05
N LYS A 471 -16.23 36.44 19.26
CA LYS A 471 -16.75 35.09 19.54
C LYS A 471 -15.64 34.03 19.61
N TRP A 472 -14.57 34.20 18.84
CA TRP A 472 -13.46 33.23 18.78
C TRP A 472 -12.46 33.40 19.92
N ILE A 473 -12.39 34.60 20.50
CA ILE A 473 -11.42 34.94 21.55
C ILE A 473 -12.03 35.07 22.95
N LYS A 474 -13.31 34.76 23.08
CA LYS A 474 -14.04 34.89 24.33
C LYS A 474 -13.46 33.97 25.40
N ASN A 475 -13.24 34.52 26.60
CA ASN A 475 -12.73 33.82 27.79
C ASN A 475 -11.26 33.35 27.72
N ILE A 476 -10.43 33.97 26.88
CA ILE A 476 -9.00 33.69 26.87
C ILE A 476 -8.28 34.57 27.90
N ASP A 477 -7.26 34.00 28.53
CA ASP A 477 -6.24 34.80 29.22
C ASP A 477 -5.39 35.57 28.20
N ILE A 478 -5.72 36.85 28.04
CA ILE A 478 -5.17 37.73 27.00
C ILE A 478 -3.65 37.88 27.16
N ASP A 479 -3.14 37.91 28.39
CA ASP A 479 -1.71 38.07 28.65
C ASP A 479 -0.94 36.83 28.19
N SER A 480 -1.44 35.64 28.55
CA SER A 480 -0.88 34.36 28.08
C SER A 480 -0.92 34.20 26.56
N PHE A 481 -1.99 34.69 25.92
CA PHE A 481 -2.12 34.70 24.46
C PHE A 481 -1.02 35.53 23.79
N PHE A 482 -0.80 36.77 24.24
CA PHE A 482 0.24 37.63 23.66
C PHE A 482 1.65 37.10 23.93
N ILE A 483 1.91 36.58 25.14
CA ILE A 483 3.18 35.94 25.46
C ILE A 483 3.45 34.74 24.53
N THR A 484 2.41 33.96 24.23
CA THR A 484 2.51 32.81 23.32
C THR A 484 2.89 33.27 21.91
N ILE A 485 2.24 34.30 21.38
CA ILE A 485 2.56 34.87 20.07
C ILE A 485 4.02 35.36 20.05
N GLN A 486 4.43 36.18 21.02
CA GLN A 486 5.77 36.75 21.08
C GLN A 486 6.89 35.69 21.11
N LYS A 487 6.67 34.56 21.79
CA LYS A 487 7.66 33.48 21.92
C LYS A 487 7.92 32.66 20.64
N ASN A 488 7.08 32.79 19.61
CA ASN A 488 7.11 31.93 18.43
C ASN A 488 8.01 32.42 17.27
N ASN A 489 8.86 33.43 17.50
CA ASN A 489 9.81 33.97 16.50
C ASN A 489 9.15 34.39 15.16
N ILE A 490 7.98 35.03 15.24
CA ILE A 490 7.24 35.51 14.07
C ILE A 490 8.02 36.66 13.41
N PRO A 491 8.13 36.72 12.07
CA PRO A 491 8.71 37.88 11.39
C PRO A 491 7.99 39.18 11.78
N THR A 492 8.75 40.21 12.17
CA THR A 492 8.23 41.47 12.74
C THR A 492 7.12 42.11 11.91
N ILE A 493 7.28 42.16 10.58
CA ILE A 493 6.27 42.74 9.69
C ILE A 493 4.96 41.95 9.67
N GLN A 494 5.02 40.61 9.79
CA GLN A 494 3.83 39.75 9.87
C GLN A 494 3.15 39.88 11.23
N LEU A 495 3.94 40.05 12.28
CA LEU A 495 3.41 40.30 13.63
C LEU A 495 2.63 41.61 13.70
N ILE A 496 3.17 42.69 13.14
CA ILE A 496 2.49 44.01 13.13
C ILE A 496 1.17 43.92 12.36
N LYS A 497 1.18 43.30 11.17
CA LYS A 497 -0.04 43.10 10.37
C LYS A 497 -1.10 42.30 11.11
N PHE A 498 -0.69 41.25 11.81
CA PHE A 498 -1.59 40.45 12.62
C PHE A 498 -2.18 41.24 13.78
N TYR A 499 -1.38 42.06 14.47
CA TYR A 499 -1.84 42.95 15.52
C TYR A 499 -2.80 44.03 15.00
N SER A 500 -2.60 44.54 13.78
CA SER A 500 -3.58 45.40 13.11
C SER A 500 -4.92 44.67 12.87
N LEU A 501 -4.90 43.37 12.55
CA LEU A 501 -6.14 42.57 12.47
C LEU A 501 -6.81 42.44 13.85
N LEU A 502 -6.05 42.26 14.93
CA LEU A 502 -6.59 42.16 16.29
C LEU A 502 -7.25 43.46 16.77
N LEU A 503 -6.77 44.64 16.35
CA LEU A 503 -7.42 45.93 16.68
C LEU A 503 -8.87 46.02 16.22
N SER A 504 -9.28 45.20 15.24
CA SER A 504 -10.68 45.14 14.79
C SER A 504 -11.62 44.47 15.81
N SER A 505 -11.09 43.73 16.78
CA SER A 505 -11.87 43.15 17.88
C SER A 505 -12.03 44.15 19.04
N PRO A 506 -13.27 44.52 19.41
CA PRO A 506 -13.54 45.35 20.59
C PRO A 506 -12.95 44.81 21.89
N SER A 507 -12.79 43.49 22.01
CA SER A 507 -12.25 42.87 23.23
C SER A 507 -10.74 43.12 23.41
N LEU A 508 -10.01 43.39 22.32
CA LEU A 508 -8.55 43.51 22.33
C LEU A 508 -8.06 44.93 22.07
N ASN A 509 -8.90 45.81 21.52
CA ASN A 509 -8.47 47.16 21.14
C ASN A 509 -7.98 48.02 22.32
N ASN A 510 -8.42 47.76 23.55
CA ASN A 510 -7.98 48.47 24.75
C ASN A 510 -6.87 47.73 25.52
N ASN A 511 -6.17 46.76 24.90
CA ASN A 511 -5.12 46.01 25.58
C ASN A 511 -3.77 46.75 25.55
N ILE A 512 -3.26 47.12 26.73
CA ILE A 512 -2.00 47.85 26.89
C ILE A 512 -0.79 47.02 26.42
N ILE A 513 -0.77 45.69 26.61
CA ILE A 513 0.35 44.83 26.20
C ILE A 513 0.45 44.79 24.68
N LEU A 514 -0.67 44.67 23.96
CA LEU A 514 -0.72 44.74 22.50
C LEU A 514 -0.08 46.05 21.99
N LEU A 515 -0.53 47.19 22.54
CA LEU A 515 -0.04 48.50 22.12
C LEU A 515 1.44 48.72 22.49
N ASN A 516 1.85 48.33 23.70
CA ASN A 516 3.25 48.37 24.15
C ASN A 516 4.15 47.54 23.24
N THR A 517 3.72 46.34 22.86
CA THR A 517 4.52 45.45 22.01
C THR A 517 4.82 46.12 20.67
N ILE A 518 3.83 46.76 20.04
CA ILE A 518 4.05 47.51 18.79
C ILE A 518 4.92 48.74 19.02
N PHE A 519 4.69 49.46 20.13
CA PHE A 519 5.47 50.63 20.48
C PHE A 519 6.96 50.29 20.69
N GLU A 520 7.29 49.20 21.37
CA GLU A 520 8.67 48.74 21.57
C GLU A 520 9.35 48.33 20.24
N ILE A 521 8.59 47.78 19.29
CA ILE A 521 9.11 47.44 17.95
C ILE A 521 9.47 48.69 17.13
N ASN A 522 8.99 49.88 17.51
CA ASN A 522 9.24 51.16 16.82
C ASN A 522 10.71 51.61 16.83
N ASP A 523 11.55 50.96 17.63
CA ASP A 523 13.01 51.14 17.59
C ASP A 523 13.66 50.58 16.30
N ASN A 524 12.90 49.87 15.46
CA ASN A 524 13.37 49.38 14.18
C ASN A 524 13.57 50.53 13.15
N ASN A 525 14.67 50.49 12.39
CA ASN A 525 15.00 51.46 11.34
C ASN A 525 14.50 51.04 9.93
N ASP A 526 13.86 49.88 9.80
CA ASP A 526 13.30 49.41 8.53
C ASP A 526 12.04 50.21 8.16
N PHE A 527 12.10 50.90 7.03
CA PHE A 527 11.00 51.71 6.50
C PHE A 527 9.70 50.91 6.30
N SER A 528 9.80 49.66 5.84
CA SER A 528 8.62 48.81 5.60
C SER A 528 7.89 48.50 6.90
N ILE A 529 8.63 48.30 7.99
CA ILE A 529 8.11 48.07 9.33
C ILE A 529 7.49 49.37 9.87
N GLN A 530 8.19 50.49 9.78
CA GLN A 530 7.70 51.79 10.26
C GLN A 530 6.40 52.23 9.56
N LYS A 531 6.25 51.91 8.28
CA LYS A 531 5.01 52.13 7.52
C LYS A 531 3.83 51.34 8.09
N GLU A 532 4.04 50.10 8.51
CA GLU A 532 2.99 49.28 9.13
C GLU A 532 2.69 49.73 10.57
N ILE A 533 3.70 50.19 11.32
CA ILE A 533 3.53 50.74 12.69
C ILE A 533 2.69 52.01 12.67
N ILE A 534 2.99 52.96 11.78
CA ILE A 534 2.18 54.20 11.70
C ILE A 534 0.75 53.89 11.26
N HIS A 535 0.55 52.91 10.37
CA HIS A 535 -0.77 52.44 10.00
C HIS A 535 -1.53 51.82 11.18
N PHE A 536 -0.87 50.97 11.97
CA PHE A 536 -1.43 50.41 13.20
C PHE A 536 -1.89 51.52 14.16
N PHE A 537 -1.06 52.54 14.40
CA PHE A 537 -1.44 53.62 15.32
C PHE A 537 -2.54 54.53 14.76
N ILE A 538 -2.61 54.75 13.44
CA ILE A 538 -3.75 55.43 12.79
C ILE A 538 -5.05 54.66 13.09
N LEU A 539 -5.03 53.33 12.96
CA LEU A 539 -6.20 52.51 13.30
C LEU A 539 -6.51 52.59 14.79
N ALA A 540 -5.50 52.53 15.66
CA ALA A 540 -5.69 52.58 17.11
C ALA A 540 -6.34 53.89 17.58
N ILE A 541 -5.91 55.06 17.06
CA ILE A 541 -6.51 56.35 17.45
C ILE A 541 -7.94 56.52 16.93
N GLN A 542 -8.33 55.80 15.87
CA GLN A 542 -9.71 55.77 15.38
C GLN A 542 -10.63 54.88 16.23
N THR A 543 -10.11 54.25 17.28
CA THR A 543 -10.84 53.35 18.19
C THR A 543 -10.84 53.88 19.63
N SER A 544 -11.45 53.13 20.57
CA SER A 544 -11.43 53.45 22.00
C SER A 544 -10.04 53.41 22.64
N ALA A 545 -9.04 52.85 21.93
CA ALA A 545 -7.66 52.73 22.40
C ALA A 545 -6.95 54.09 22.59
N ILE A 546 -7.48 55.17 21.99
CA ILE A 546 -6.86 56.49 22.03
C ILE A 546 -6.58 56.98 23.46
N HIS A 547 -7.46 56.67 24.42
CA HIS A 547 -7.26 57.03 25.82
C HIS A 547 -6.00 56.41 26.42
N LEU A 548 -5.67 55.18 26.03
CA LEU A 548 -4.46 54.48 26.51
C LEU A 548 -3.19 55.07 25.90
N ILE A 549 -3.24 55.45 24.63
CA ILE A 549 -2.11 56.11 23.95
C ILE A 549 -1.80 57.44 24.64
N ASP A 550 -2.83 58.16 25.06
CA ASP A 550 -2.70 59.41 25.81
C ASP A 550 -2.18 59.18 27.23
N ASP A 551 -2.74 58.22 27.98
CA ASP A 551 -2.34 57.91 29.36
C ASP A 551 -0.86 57.49 29.44
N LEU A 552 -0.32 56.96 28.34
CA LEU A 552 1.07 56.52 28.21
C LEU A 552 1.98 57.58 27.57
N ASP A 553 1.45 58.76 27.23
CA ASP A 553 2.16 59.91 26.64
C ASP A 553 2.97 59.56 25.37
N TRP A 554 2.53 58.58 24.58
CA TRP A 554 3.27 58.10 23.41
C TRP A 554 3.23 59.02 22.20
N ILE A 555 2.26 59.91 22.13
CA ILE A 555 2.01 60.78 20.97
C ILE A 555 3.26 61.61 20.60
N ASP A 556 3.96 62.19 21.57
CA ASP A 556 5.16 63.00 21.33
C ASP A 556 6.33 62.14 20.80
N CYS A 557 6.44 60.91 21.30
CA CYS A 557 7.46 59.96 20.86
C CYS A 557 7.21 59.47 19.42
N LEU A 558 5.97 59.05 19.12
CA LEU A 558 5.55 58.63 17.78
C LEU A 558 5.75 59.76 16.77
N PHE A 559 5.35 60.98 17.12
CA PHE A 559 5.56 62.17 16.29
C PHE A 559 7.03 62.39 15.99
N THR A 560 7.87 62.50 17.03
CA THR A 560 9.31 62.78 16.89
C THR A 560 9.99 61.73 16.01
N ARG A 561 9.59 60.46 16.15
CA ARG A 561 10.13 59.35 15.36
C ARG A 561 9.73 59.46 13.90
N PHE A 562 8.43 59.52 13.60
CA PHE A 562 7.95 59.53 12.21
C PHE A 562 8.26 60.84 11.48
N SER A 563 8.34 61.98 12.19
CA SER A 563 8.69 63.27 11.60
C SER A 563 10.12 63.29 11.06
N SER A 564 11.00 62.44 11.61
CA SER A 564 12.39 62.31 11.15
C SER A 564 12.53 61.52 9.84
N ILE A 565 11.46 60.91 9.33
CA ILE A 565 11.47 60.02 8.16
C ILE A 565 10.62 60.64 7.03
N PRO A 566 11.25 61.29 6.03
CA PRO A 566 10.54 62.02 4.97
C PRO A 566 9.46 61.21 4.24
N GLN A 567 9.71 59.93 4.02
CA GLN A 567 8.81 59.05 3.28
C GLN A 567 7.52 58.69 4.05
N LEU A 568 7.43 58.99 5.36
CA LEU A 568 6.25 58.76 6.19
C LEU A 568 5.48 60.03 6.50
N HIS A 569 5.94 61.19 6.03
CA HIS A 569 5.34 62.49 6.37
C HIS A 569 3.86 62.56 6.02
N GLN A 570 3.44 61.98 4.90
CA GLN A 570 2.02 61.96 4.52
C GLN A 570 1.16 61.15 5.51
N GLN A 571 1.59 59.94 5.89
CA GLN A 571 0.89 59.12 6.88
C GLN A 571 0.92 59.76 8.26
N LEU A 572 2.01 60.47 8.60
CA LEU A 572 2.10 61.22 9.85
C LEU A 572 1.14 62.40 9.87
N ILE A 573 1.02 63.14 8.77
CA ILE A 573 0.03 64.22 8.65
C ILE A 573 -1.38 63.64 8.84
N GLN A 574 -1.70 62.53 8.19
CA GLN A 574 -3.00 61.86 8.36
C GLN A 574 -3.24 61.45 9.83
N PHE A 575 -2.24 60.85 10.48
CA PHE A 575 -2.29 60.49 11.90
C PHE A 575 -2.57 61.72 12.79
N LEU A 576 -1.84 62.82 12.58
CA LEU A 576 -1.98 64.05 13.35
C LEU A 576 -3.34 64.70 13.14
N THR A 577 -3.84 64.74 11.89
CA THR A 577 -5.16 65.29 11.57
C THR A 577 -6.27 64.53 12.30
N ILE A 578 -6.25 63.19 12.22
CA ILE A 578 -7.23 62.34 12.91
C ILE A 578 -7.14 62.55 14.42
N TYR A 579 -5.92 62.57 14.97
CA TYR A 579 -5.72 62.76 16.40
C TYR A 579 -6.24 64.12 16.87
N ASN A 580 -5.94 65.21 16.16
CA ASN A 580 -6.38 66.57 16.51
C ASN A 580 -7.91 66.71 16.54
N HIS A 581 -8.60 66.10 15.56
CA HIS A 581 -10.06 66.12 15.50
C HIS A 581 -10.71 65.40 16.68
N ILE A 582 -10.08 64.34 17.18
CA ILE A 582 -10.59 63.60 18.34
C ILE A 582 -10.23 64.32 19.64
N LYS A 583 -9.00 64.84 19.73
CA LYS A 583 -8.50 65.55 20.90
C LYS A 583 -7.53 66.66 20.48
N PRO A 584 -7.90 67.94 20.69
CA PRO A 584 -7.06 69.07 20.32
C PRO A 584 -5.70 69.02 21.00
N PHE A 585 -4.64 69.41 20.28
CA PHE A 585 -3.27 69.39 20.80
C PHE A 585 -3.07 70.36 21.98
N LYS A 586 -2.31 69.92 22.98
CA LYS A 586 -1.77 70.81 24.03
C LYS A 586 -0.79 71.81 23.40
N ASN A 587 -0.71 73.04 23.94
CA ASN A 587 0.07 74.14 23.37
C ASN A 587 1.53 73.78 22.99
N GLU A 588 2.23 73.02 23.83
CA GLU A 588 3.63 72.64 23.54
C GLU A 588 3.74 71.67 22.36
N PHE A 589 2.91 70.64 22.30
CA PHE A 589 2.87 69.70 21.18
C PHE A 589 2.33 70.38 19.91
N LYS A 590 1.32 71.25 20.05
CA LYS A 590 0.76 72.08 18.98
C LYS A 590 1.85 72.90 18.28
N LEU A 591 2.75 73.54 19.03
CA LEU A 591 3.89 74.28 18.48
C LEU A 591 4.88 73.37 17.75
N LYS A 592 5.19 72.19 18.29
CA LYS A 592 6.08 71.22 17.61
C LYS A 592 5.51 70.76 16.26
N VAL A 593 4.22 70.43 16.24
CA VAL A 593 3.51 70.03 15.02
C VAL A 593 3.46 71.17 14.00
N LEU A 594 3.13 72.39 14.43
CA LEU A 594 3.13 73.57 13.55
C LEU A 594 4.49 73.82 12.93
N ASN A 595 5.57 73.72 13.70
CA ASN A 595 6.95 73.88 13.19
C ASN A 595 7.28 72.82 12.12
N PHE A 596 6.91 71.56 12.38
CA PHE A 596 7.06 70.47 11.41
C PHE A 596 6.27 70.72 10.14
N LEU A 597 4.96 71.00 10.24
CA LEU A 597 4.10 71.26 9.08
C LEU A 597 4.59 72.47 8.27
N THR A 598 5.02 73.53 8.95
CA THR A 598 5.59 74.73 8.29
C THR A 598 6.85 74.39 7.51
N SER A 599 7.72 73.53 8.06
CA SER A 599 8.94 73.08 7.36
C SER A 599 8.67 72.25 6.10
N LEU A 600 7.47 71.67 5.98
CA LEU A 600 7.05 70.88 4.82
C LEU A 600 6.38 71.71 3.71
N LEU A 601 6.04 72.98 3.98
CA LEU A 601 5.37 73.84 2.99
C LEU A 601 6.22 74.07 1.73
N ASP A 602 7.55 73.96 1.84
CA ASP A 602 8.50 74.13 0.74
C ASP A 602 8.65 72.87 -0.14
N THR A 603 8.04 71.74 0.23
CA THR A 603 8.18 70.45 -0.46
C THR A 603 6.82 69.83 -0.82
N ASN A 604 6.32 70.10 -2.03
CA ASN A 604 5.12 69.52 -2.69
C ASN A 604 3.98 69.07 -1.75
N GLN A 605 3.04 70.00 -1.52
CA GLN A 605 1.98 69.94 -0.52
C GLN A 605 0.84 68.96 -0.85
N THR A 606 0.32 68.29 0.18
CA THR A 606 -1.04 67.72 0.20
C THR A 606 -2.00 68.72 0.84
N GLU A 607 -3.25 68.79 0.35
CA GLU A 607 -4.33 69.66 0.87
C GLU A 607 -4.54 69.48 2.39
N GLU A 608 -4.31 68.26 2.89
CA GLU A 608 -4.36 67.88 4.31
C GLU A 608 -3.32 68.58 5.19
N CYS A 609 -2.14 68.94 4.65
CA CYS A 609 -1.13 69.66 5.40
C CYS A 609 -1.56 71.11 5.67
N CYS A 610 -2.07 71.78 4.64
CA CYS A 610 -2.53 73.17 4.74
C CYS A 610 -3.80 73.29 5.59
N SER A 611 -4.73 72.32 5.49
CA SER A 611 -5.93 72.30 6.32
C SER A 611 -5.60 72.16 7.81
N LEU A 612 -4.67 71.26 8.17
CA LEU A 612 -4.25 71.08 9.54
C LEU A 612 -3.53 72.33 10.09
N ILE A 613 -2.70 73.00 9.30
CA ILE A 613 -2.07 74.28 9.71
C ILE A 613 -3.13 75.34 10.03
N ILE A 614 -4.16 75.48 9.18
CA ILE A 614 -5.24 76.46 9.39
C ILE A 614 -6.02 76.11 10.66
N GLU A 615 -6.36 74.85 10.85
CA GLU A 615 -7.08 74.38 12.04
C GLU A 615 -6.27 74.60 13.33
N LEU A 616 -4.96 74.38 13.29
CA LEU A 616 -4.05 74.61 14.41
C LEU A 616 -3.68 76.09 14.59
N SER A 617 -3.88 76.97 13.62
CA SER A 617 -3.56 78.39 13.79
C SER A 617 -4.73 79.19 14.39
N ASN A 618 -5.95 78.64 14.30
CA ASN A 618 -7.12 79.07 15.05
C ASN A 618 -7.11 78.48 16.47
#